data_AF-A0A3P7IYC2-F1
#
_entry.id   AF-A0A3P7IYC2-F1
#
_cell.length_a   1.000
_cell.length_b   1.000
_cell.length_c   1.000
_cell.angle_alpha   90.00
_cell.angle_beta   90.00
_cell.angle_gamma   90.00
#
_symmetry.space_group_name_H-M   'P 1'
#
loop_
_entity.id
_entity.type
_entity.pdbx_description
1 polymer ?
#
loop_
_entity_poly.entity_id
_entity_poly.type
_entity_poly.pdbx_seq_one_letter_code
_entity_poly.pdbx_strand_id
1 'polypeptide(L)'
;MFILNLAASDVMMCLLSLPITPVTNIYKNWYFGNALCHLIPCVQGVSIFICTFSLGAIAVDRYILVVKPHKKPLSRRGAVFATLILWSLSFIVTLPYAFNMEMVDFSSQGVCGKFCTERWTTALARRSYTMVVMFSQFALPFTLMAFCYAHIFLVLNRRAKVKLRRMDERSIALENSLPSRTYQVSERKENETNEPVNSFLDKQEKERQRLIQQNRRTTYILVAMVVWFGLTWLPHNVVSLIIEYDETQTFFRLFGREELDISYLLNLFTHW
;
A
#
# COMPACT_ATOMS: atom_id res chain seq x y z
N MET A 1 10.49 -12.97 -2.85
CA MET A 1 10.62 -12.48 -4.23
C MET A 1 9.93 -11.14 -4.42
N PHE A 2 8.63 -10.99 -4.12
CA PHE A 2 7.91 -9.73 -4.31
C PHE A 2 8.55 -8.51 -3.62
N ILE A 3 9.08 -8.65 -2.39
CA ILE A 3 9.78 -7.55 -1.68
C ILE A 3 11.09 -7.13 -2.36
N LEU A 4 11.85 -8.08 -2.91
CA LEU A 4 13.09 -7.76 -3.63
C LEU A 4 12.78 -7.11 -4.98
N ASN A 5 11.72 -7.57 -5.65
CA ASN A 5 11.24 -6.97 -6.89
C ASN A 5 10.77 -5.53 -6.69
N LEU A 6 10.06 -5.28 -5.58
CA LEU A 6 9.66 -3.95 -5.13
C LEU A 6 10.88 -3.03 -4.95
N ALA A 7 11.84 -3.46 -4.13
CA ALA A 7 13.06 -2.68 -3.87
C ALA A 7 13.87 -2.40 -5.14
N ALA A 8 13.99 -3.37 -6.05
CA ALA A 8 14.71 -3.19 -7.31
C ALA A 8 14.02 -2.17 -8.23
N SER A 9 12.68 -2.21 -8.32
CA SER A 9 11.90 -1.26 -9.12
C SER A 9 12.01 0.16 -8.56
N ASP A 10 11.88 0.30 -7.23
CA ASP A 10 11.99 1.60 -6.56
C ASP A 10 13.38 2.22 -6.73
N VAL A 11 14.44 1.41 -6.63
CA VAL A 11 15.81 1.88 -6.87
C VAL A 11 15.99 2.33 -8.32
N MET A 12 15.51 1.56 -9.29
CA MET A 12 15.57 1.92 -10.70
C MET A 12 14.85 3.27 -10.97
N MET A 13 13.65 3.44 -10.43
CA MET A 13 12.89 4.69 -10.50
C MET A 13 13.67 5.84 -9.86
N CYS A 14 14.17 5.66 -8.64
CA CYS A 14 14.92 6.69 -7.92
C CYS A 14 16.14 7.17 -8.71
N LEU A 15 16.92 6.23 -9.27
CA LEU A 15 18.14 6.57 -10.01
C LEU A 15 17.87 7.40 -11.28
N LEU A 16 16.73 7.17 -11.94
CA LEU A 16 16.37 7.87 -13.18
C LEU A 16 15.63 9.18 -12.90
N SER A 17 14.66 9.18 -11.99
CA SER A 17 13.79 10.33 -11.75
C SER A 17 14.41 11.38 -10.83
N LEU A 18 15.20 11.00 -9.82
CA LEU A 18 15.79 11.96 -8.88
C LEU A 18 16.74 12.99 -9.53
N PRO A 19 17.57 12.66 -10.53
CA PRO A 19 18.40 13.66 -11.20
C PRO A 19 17.63 14.46 -12.27
N ILE A 20 16.65 13.84 -12.94
CA ILE A 20 16.00 14.44 -14.11
C ILE A 20 14.87 15.40 -13.72
N THR A 21 14.00 14.99 -12.78
CA THR A 21 12.82 15.77 -12.39
C THR A 21 13.16 17.14 -11.81
N PRO A 22 14.17 17.30 -10.91
CA PRO A 22 14.53 18.63 -10.42
C PRO A 22 15.10 19.53 -11.49
N VAL A 23 15.89 18.99 -12.43
CA VAL A 23 16.47 19.77 -13.53
C VAL A 23 15.36 20.30 -14.43
N THR A 24 14.41 19.46 -14.84
CA THR A 24 13.29 19.91 -15.69
C THR A 24 12.37 20.90 -14.95
N ASN A 25 12.24 20.75 -13.63
CA ASN A 25 11.43 21.62 -12.80
C ASN A 25 12.06 22.99 -12.54
N ILE A 26 13.37 23.05 -12.25
CA ILE A 26 14.08 24.30 -11.96
C ILE A 26 14.29 25.11 -13.25
N TYR A 27 14.78 24.46 -14.30
CA TYR A 27 15.13 25.13 -15.55
C TYR A 27 13.95 25.30 -16.50
N LYS A 28 12.77 24.76 -16.16
CA LYS A 28 11.53 24.86 -16.94
C LYS A 28 11.72 24.48 -18.42
N ASN A 29 12.60 23.53 -18.69
CA ASN A 29 12.98 23.14 -20.03
C ASN A 29 13.51 21.70 -20.02
N TRP A 30 13.21 20.97 -21.08
CA TRP A 30 13.59 19.57 -21.24
C TRP A 30 14.88 19.43 -22.05
N TYR A 31 15.97 19.08 -21.38
CA TYR A 31 17.31 18.94 -22.00
C TYR A 31 17.67 17.51 -22.39
N PHE A 32 16.89 16.52 -21.97
CA PHE A 32 17.26 15.10 -21.99
C PHE A 32 16.92 14.38 -23.32
N GLY A 33 16.47 15.11 -24.33
CA GLY A 33 16.15 14.54 -25.65
C GLY A 33 14.82 13.76 -25.68
N ASN A 34 14.39 13.37 -26.89
CA ASN A 34 13.06 12.79 -27.09
C ASN A 34 12.93 11.39 -26.49
N ALA A 35 13.99 10.56 -26.58
CA ALA A 35 13.97 9.21 -26.04
C ALA A 35 13.69 9.19 -24.53
N LEU A 36 14.32 10.07 -23.75
CA LEU A 36 14.08 10.16 -22.31
C LEU A 36 12.70 10.74 -21.97
N CYS A 37 12.10 11.55 -22.85
CA CYS A 37 10.74 12.06 -22.66
C CYS A 37 9.69 10.93 -22.68
N HIS A 38 9.92 9.87 -23.46
CA HIS A 38 9.07 8.68 -23.41
C HIS A 38 9.49 7.70 -22.29
N LEU A 39 10.80 7.51 -22.09
CA LEU A 39 11.34 6.48 -21.20
C LEU A 39 11.09 6.79 -19.72
N ILE A 40 11.28 8.05 -19.29
CA ILE A 40 11.16 8.42 -17.87
C ILE A 40 9.73 8.21 -17.36
N PRO A 41 8.68 8.73 -18.03
CA PRO A 41 7.29 8.47 -17.63
C PRO A 41 6.92 6.98 -17.70
N CYS A 42 7.52 6.23 -18.63
CA CYS A 42 7.33 4.78 -18.72
C CYS A 42 7.89 4.05 -17.49
N VAL A 43 9.15 4.31 -17.12
CA VAL A 43 9.77 3.65 -15.97
C VAL A 43 9.10 4.05 -14.66
N GLN A 44 8.70 5.32 -14.52
CA GLN A 44 7.93 5.79 -13.37
C GLN A 44 6.60 5.05 -13.26
N GLY A 45 5.77 5.09 -14.31
CA GLY A 45 4.46 4.43 -14.30
C GLY A 45 4.57 2.93 -14.02
N VAL A 46 5.47 2.23 -14.73
CA VAL A 46 5.70 0.79 -14.53
C VAL A 46 6.10 0.49 -13.09
N SER A 47 6.98 1.30 -12.50
CA SER A 47 7.41 1.11 -11.12
C SER A 47 6.24 1.23 -10.15
N ILE A 48 5.42 2.29 -10.26
CA ILE A 48 4.28 2.48 -9.36
C ILE A 48 3.29 1.31 -9.49
N PHE A 49 3.00 0.83 -10.71
CA PHE A 49 2.14 -0.33 -10.92
C PHE A 49 2.72 -1.62 -10.33
N ILE A 50 4.01 -1.88 -10.53
CA ILE A 50 4.68 -3.05 -9.94
C ILE A 50 4.60 -2.99 -8.42
N CYS A 51 4.80 -1.81 -7.83
CA CYS A 51 4.74 -1.63 -6.39
C CYS A 51 3.36 -1.97 -5.85
N THR A 52 2.32 -1.39 -6.43
CA THR A 52 0.92 -1.61 -6.05
C THR A 52 0.50 -3.07 -6.22
N PHE A 53 0.77 -3.68 -7.37
CA PHE A 53 0.42 -5.07 -7.60
C PHE A 53 1.21 -6.04 -6.73
N SER A 54 2.48 -5.73 -6.44
CA SER A 54 3.30 -6.53 -5.51
C SER A 54 2.73 -6.49 -4.09
N LEU A 55 2.23 -5.34 -3.62
CA LEU A 55 1.53 -5.23 -2.34
C LEU A 55 0.24 -6.07 -2.31
N GLY A 56 -0.55 -6.02 -3.38
CA GLY A 56 -1.72 -6.89 -3.55
C GLY A 56 -1.36 -8.37 -3.51
N ALA A 57 -0.31 -8.78 -4.22
CA ALA A 57 0.18 -10.17 -4.23
C ALA A 57 0.64 -10.63 -2.84
N ILE A 58 1.33 -9.77 -2.08
CA ILE A 58 1.71 -10.03 -0.69
C ILE A 58 0.46 -10.22 0.18
N ALA A 59 -0.57 -9.38 0.03
CA ALA A 59 -1.82 -9.50 0.78
C ALA A 59 -2.53 -10.84 0.48
N VAL A 60 -2.57 -11.25 -0.79
CA VAL A 60 -3.16 -12.54 -1.21
C VAL A 60 -2.36 -13.73 -0.67
N ASP A 61 -1.03 -13.69 -0.75
CA ASP A 61 -0.17 -14.75 -0.19
C ASP A 61 -0.43 -14.92 1.32
N ARG A 62 -0.47 -13.81 2.06
CA ARG A 62 -0.81 -13.81 3.48
C ARG A 62 -2.21 -14.33 3.74
N TYR A 63 -3.19 -13.96 2.91
CA TYR A 63 -4.54 -14.46 3.02
C TYR A 63 -4.59 -15.98 2.86
N ILE A 64 -3.93 -16.54 1.84
CA ILE A 64 -3.89 -17.98 1.61
C ILE A 64 -3.27 -18.70 2.80
N LEU A 65 -2.12 -18.23 3.28
CA LEU A 65 -1.39 -18.82 4.41
C LEU A 65 -2.21 -18.83 5.71
N VAL A 66 -2.90 -17.73 6.01
CA VAL A 66 -3.66 -17.60 7.27
C VAL A 66 -5.01 -18.31 7.19
N VAL A 67 -5.75 -18.10 6.10
CA VAL A 67 -7.16 -18.52 5.98
C VAL A 67 -7.29 -19.96 5.47
N LYS A 68 -6.39 -20.40 4.57
CA LYS A 68 -6.46 -21.72 3.92
C LYS A 68 -5.27 -22.61 4.35
N PRO A 69 -5.28 -23.16 5.58
CA PRO A 69 -4.14 -23.89 6.15
C PRO A 69 -3.77 -25.19 5.41
N HIS A 70 -4.61 -25.67 4.49
CA HIS A 70 -4.37 -26.90 3.72
C HIS A 70 -3.93 -26.61 2.27
N LYS A 71 -3.90 -25.34 1.85
CA LYS A 71 -3.32 -24.97 0.56
C LYS A 71 -1.81 -24.82 0.71
N LYS A 72 -1.05 -25.41 -0.22
CA LYS A 72 0.40 -25.24 -0.26
C LYS A 72 0.74 -23.76 -0.51
N PRO A 73 1.81 -23.23 0.10
CA PRO A 73 2.30 -21.89 -0.22
C PRO A 73 2.66 -21.80 -1.70
N LEU A 74 2.72 -20.56 -2.21
CA LEU A 74 3.07 -20.32 -3.60
C LEU A 74 4.46 -20.94 -3.90
N SER A 75 4.51 -21.88 -4.83
CA SER A 75 5.78 -22.47 -5.28
C SER A 75 6.68 -21.40 -5.88
N ARG A 76 8.01 -21.57 -5.80
CA ARG A 76 8.98 -20.66 -6.42
C ARG A 76 8.69 -20.41 -7.90
N ARG A 77 8.27 -21.45 -8.64
CA ARG A 77 7.85 -21.33 -10.05
C ARG A 77 6.60 -20.47 -10.21
N GLY A 78 5.62 -20.64 -9.33
CA GLY A 78 4.39 -19.83 -9.32
C GLY A 78 4.66 -18.37 -8.96
N ALA A 79 5.60 -18.11 -8.04
CA ALA A 79 6.02 -16.75 -7.69
C ALA A 79 6.70 -16.04 -8.87
N VAL A 80 7.61 -16.72 -9.58
CA VAL A 80 8.26 -16.18 -10.79
C VAL A 80 7.22 -15.89 -11.88
N PHE A 81 6.31 -16.84 -12.14
CA PHE A 81 5.26 -16.65 -13.13
C PHE A 81 4.33 -15.48 -12.78
N ALA A 82 3.93 -15.35 -11.50
CA ALA A 82 3.17 -14.21 -11.02
C ALA A 82 3.94 -12.90 -11.22
N THR A 83 5.24 -12.85 -10.88
CA THR A 83 6.07 -11.66 -11.13
C THR A 83 6.10 -11.29 -12.60
N LEU A 84 6.29 -12.24 -13.52
CA LEU A 84 6.26 -11.98 -14.96
C LEU A 84 4.92 -11.41 -15.42
N ILE A 85 3.80 -11.95 -14.95
CA ILE A 85 2.47 -11.42 -15.25
C ILE A 85 2.33 -9.97 -14.77
N LEU A 86 2.76 -9.68 -13.53
CA LEU A 86 2.67 -8.35 -12.96
C LEU A 86 3.48 -7.35 -13.79
N TRP A 87 4.73 -7.68 -14.14
CA TRP A 87 5.56 -6.84 -14.99
C TRP A 87 4.93 -6.59 -16.35
N SER A 88 4.44 -7.63 -17.03
CA SER A 88 3.76 -7.48 -18.31
C SER A 88 2.53 -6.59 -18.22
N LEU A 89 1.70 -6.78 -17.18
CA LEU A 89 0.49 -5.99 -16.98
C LEU A 89 0.83 -4.51 -16.70
N SER A 90 1.84 -4.24 -15.85
CA SER A 90 2.33 -2.90 -15.56
C SER A 90 2.86 -2.20 -16.81
N PHE A 91 3.61 -2.90 -17.66
CA PHE A 91 4.07 -2.36 -18.94
C PHE A 91 2.90 -2.05 -19.87
N ILE A 92 1.97 -3.00 -20.06
CA ILE A 92 0.82 -2.83 -20.96
C ILE A 92 -0.03 -1.62 -20.56
N VAL A 93 -0.30 -1.44 -19.26
CA VAL A 93 -1.12 -0.33 -18.78
C VAL A 93 -0.36 1.01 -18.90
N THR A 94 0.96 1.02 -18.72
CA THR A 94 1.75 2.26 -18.79
C THR A 94 2.10 2.68 -20.22
N LEU A 95 2.12 1.73 -21.16
CA LEU A 95 2.57 1.93 -22.53
C LEU A 95 1.83 3.06 -23.28
N PRO A 96 0.48 3.19 -23.21
CA PRO A 96 -0.23 4.29 -23.86
C PRO A 96 0.24 5.66 -23.38
N TYR A 97 0.51 5.82 -22.08
CA TYR A 97 1.01 7.08 -21.55
C TYR A 97 2.41 7.41 -22.06
N ALA A 98 3.31 6.44 -22.09
CA ALA A 98 4.65 6.61 -22.64
C ALA A 98 4.63 7.02 -24.12
N PHE A 99 3.73 6.45 -24.91
CA PHE A 99 3.59 6.80 -26.33
C PHE A 99 2.97 8.18 -26.57
N ASN A 100 2.03 8.60 -25.72
CA ASN A 100 1.39 9.91 -25.84
C ASN A 100 2.22 11.04 -25.19
N MET A 101 3.38 10.75 -24.60
CA MET A 101 4.33 11.77 -24.17
C MET A 101 5.13 12.29 -25.36
N GLU A 102 5.17 13.60 -25.58
CA GLU A 102 5.91 14.20 -26.70
C GLU A 102 6.71 15.41 -26.22
N MET A 103 7.90 15.61 -26.80
CA MET A 103 8.64 16.86 -26.62
C MET A 103 8.10 17.94 -27.56
N VAL A 104 7.53 18.98 -26.98
CA VAL A 104 6.94 20.11 -27.72
C VAL A 104 7.66 21.40 -27.38
N ASP A 105 7.94 22.23 -28.39
CA ASP A 105 8.50 23.58 -28.22
C ASP A 105 7.36 24.59 -28.11
N PHE A 106 7.29 25.31 -26.99
CA PHE A 106 6.23 26.29 -26.74
C PHE A 106 6.64 27.72 -27.06
N SER A 107 7.83 27.93 -27.65
CA SER A 107 8.37 29.26 -27.95
C SER A 107 7.43 30.08 -28.85
N SER A 108 6.63 29.43 -29.71
CA SER A 108 5.65 30.10 -30.57
C SER A 108 4.40 30.60 -29.83
N GLN A 109 4.14 30.15 -28.60
CA GLN A 109 2.99 30.53 -27.77
C GLN A 109 3.39 31.52 -26.65
N GLY A 110 4.60 32.10 -26.73
CA GLY A 110 5.11 33.06 -25.76
C GLY A 110 5.76 32.43 -24.52
N VAL A 111 5.92 31.10 -24.49
CA VAL A 111 6.59 30.38 -23.39
C VAL A 111 7.94 29.86 -23.90
N CYS A 112 9.04 30.38 -23.37
CA CYS A 112 10.39 29.96 -23.79
C CYS A 112 10.72 28.56 -23.28
N GLY A 113 10.99 27.61 -24.19
CA GLY A 113 11.49 26.27 -23.84
C GLY A 113 10.77 25.10 -24.51
N LYS A 114 11.41 23.94 -24.46
CA LYS A 114 10.87 22.64 -24.85
C LYS A 114 10.37 21.90 -23.62
N PHE A 115 9.19 21.33 -23.70
CA PHE A 115 8.54 20.63 -22.59
C PHE A 115 8.19 19.21 -23.03
N CYS A 116 8.37 18.24 -22.12
CA CYS A 116 7.84 16.90 -22.29
C CYS A 116 6.44 16.89 -21.72
N THR A 117 5.42 16.80 -22.58
CA THR A 117 4.01 16.90 -22.18
C THR A 117 3.19 15.80 -22.82
N GLU A 118 2.09 15.43 -22.16
CA GLU A 118 1.14 14.50 -22.74
C GLU A 118 0.37 15.16 -23.90
N ARG A 119 0.24 14.44 -25.00
CA ARG A 119 -0.48 14.87 -26.20
C ARG A 119 -1.39 13.77 -26.71
N TRP A 120 -2.59 13.73 -26.14
CA TRP A 120 -3.63 12.81 -26.55
C TRP A 120 -4.36 13.31 -27.79
N THR A 121 -4.72 12.40 -28.70
CA THR A 121 -5.45 12.73 -29.92
C THR A 121 -6.87 13.24 -29.66
N THR A 122 -7.49 12.81 -28.56
CA THR A 122 -8.83 13.23 -28.14
C THR A 122 -8.91 13.35 -26.62
N ALA A 123 -9.72 14.29 -26.12
CA ALA A 123 -9.99 14.43 -24.70
C ALA A 123 -10.65 13.18 -24.10
N LEU A 124 -11.47 12.46 -24.90
CA LEU A 124 -12.06 11.20 -24.49
C LEU A 124 -11.00 10.11 -24.26
N ALA A 125 -9.99 10.02 -25.11
CA ALA A 125 -8.90 9.06 -24.94
C ALA A 125 -8.13 9.32 -23.63
N ARG A 126 -7.79 10.58 -23.35
CA ARG A 126 -7.14 10.95 -22.09
C ARG A 126 -8.00 10.57 -20.87
N ARG A 127 -9.26 11.01 -20.84
CA ARG A 127 -10.21 10.69 -19.75
C ARG A 127 -10.35 9.19 -19.54
N SER A 128 -10.46 8.42 -20.63
CA SER A 128 -10.58 6.97 -20.55
C SER A 128 -9.33 6.31 -19.97
N TYR A 129 -8.14 6.81 -20.35
CA TYR A 129 -6.88 6.34 -19.82
C TYR A 129 -6.75 6.65 -18.32
N THR A 130 -7.04 7.89 -17.91
CA THR A 130 -7.06 8.28 -16.50
C THR A 130 -7.97 7.37 -15.67
N MET A 131 -9.17 7.06 -16.18
CA MET A 131 -10.09 6.13 -15.52
C MET A 131 -9.50 4.72 -15.42
N VAL A 132 -8.93 4.17 -16.49
CA VAL A 132 -8.28 2.85 -16.45
C VAL A 132 -7.16 2.81 -15.42
N VAL A 133 -6.30 3.84 -15.38
CA VAL A 133 -5.23 3.97 -14.38
C VAL A 133 -5.81 4.04 -12.98
N MET A 134 -6.82 4.87 -12.74
CA MET A 134 -7.48 4.97 -11.44
C MET A 134 -8.05 3.61 -10.98
N PHE A 135 -8.78 2.91 -11.84
CA PHE A 135 -9.35 1.60 -11.48
C PHE A 135 -8.29 0.55 -11.22
N SER A 136 -7.28 0.45 -12.10
CA SER A 136 -6.25 -0.57 -12.04
C SER A 136 -5.23 -0.32 -10.91
N GLN A 137 -4.88 0.94 -10.65
CA GLN A 137 -3.89 1.31 -9.64
C GLN A 137 -4.51 1.51 -8.25
N PHE A 138 -5.81 1.78 -8.16
CA PHE A 138 -6.47 2.10 -6.89
C PHE A 138 -7.60 1.17 -6.55
N ALA A 139 -8.70 1.24 -7.29
CA ALA A 139 -9.93 0.55 -6.90
C ALA A 139 -9.69 -0.96 -6.76
N LEU A 140 -9.06 -1.58 -7.76
CA LEU A 140 -8.79 -3.02 -7.78
C LEU A 140 -7.80 -3.46 -6.67
N PRO A 141 -6.56 -2.94 -6.59
CA PRO A 141 -5.59 -3.44 -5.63
C PRO A 141 -5.99 -3.13 -4.18
N PHE A 142 -6.59 -1.97 -3.92
CA PHE A 142 -6.99 -1.62 -2.56
C PHE A 142 -8.22 -2.39 -2.08
N THR A 143 -9.23 -2.60 -2.93
CA THR A 143 -10.38 -3.45 -2.55
C THR A 143 -9.94 -4.90 -2.31
N LEU A 144 -9.03 -5.41 -3.14
CA LEU A 144 -8.40 -6.72 -2.94
C LEU A 144 -7.66 -6.80 -1.61
N MET A 145 -6.79 -5.81 -1.31
CA MET A 145 -6.06 -5.76 -0.04
C MET A 145 -7.01 -5.67 1.15
N ALA A 146 -8.01 -4.78 1.11
CA ALA A 146 -9.00 -4.60 2.16
C ALA A 146 -9.76 -5.91 2.42
N PHE A 147 -10.23 -6.58 1.37
CA PHE A 147 -10.90 -7.87 1.48
C PHE A 147 -9.98 -8.94 2.11
N CYS A 148 -8.75 -9.08 1.59
CA CYS A 148 -7.78 -10.06 2.10
C CYS A 148 -7.49 -9.83 3.59
N TYR A 149 -7.17 -8.60 3.98
CA TYR A 149 -6.81 -8.29 5.36
C TYR A 149 -8.02 -8.32 6.31
N ALA A 150 -9.21 -7.89 5.88
CA ALA A 150 -10.43 -8.02 6.68
C ALA A 150 -10.72 -9.48 7.02
N HIS A 151 -10.60 -10.38 6.03
CA HIS A 151 -10.83 -11.80 6.25
C HIS A 151 -9.72 -12.45 7.11
N ILE A 152 -8.45 -12.07 6.91
CA ILE A 152 -7.34 -12.46 7.78
C ILE A 152 -7.66 -12.07 9.23
N PHE A 153 -8.10 -10.83 9.46
CA PHE A 153 -8.45 -10.33 10.78
C PHE A 153 -9.60 -11.12 11.42
N LEU A 154 -10.68 -11.40 10.68
CA LEU A 154 -11.79 -12.21 11.18
C LEU A 154 -11.33 -13.62 11.61
N VAL A 155 -10.47 -14.26 10.81
CA VAL A 155 -9.93 -15.59 11.13
C VAL A 155 -8.98 -15.54 12.33
N LEU A 156 -8.07 -14.57 12.37
CA LEU A 156 -7.11 -14.42 13.48
C LEU A 156 -7.83 -14.10 14.79
N ASN A 157 -8.83 -13.21 14.78
CA ASN A 157 -9.67 -12.93 15.93
C ASN A 157 -10.40 -14.17 16.42
N ARG A 158 -10.98 -14.95 15.50
CA ARG A 158 -11.69 -16.18 15.87
C ARG A 158 -10.73 -17.17 16.53
N ARG A 159 -9.54 -17.38 15.96
CA ARG A 159 -8.50 -18.26 16.53
C ARG A 159 -7.99 -17.75 17.88
N ALA A 160 -7.76 -16.44 18.01
CA ALA A 160 -7.35 -15.81 19.25
C ALA A 160 -8.40 -15.98 20.35
N LYS A 161 -9.69 -15.72 20.05
CA LYS A 161 -10.79 -15.92 21.00
C LYS A 161 -10.89 -17.37 21.48
N VAL A 162 -10.77 -18.34 20.57
CA VAL A 162 -10.79 -19.77 20.95
C VAL A 162 -9.56 -20.14 21.78
N LYS A 163 -8.36 -19.67 21.41
CA LYS A 163 -7.14 -19.95 22.16
C LYS A 163 -7.19 -19.32 23.57
N LEU A 164 -7.68 -18.09 23.69
CA LEU A 164 -7.86 -17.40 24.98
C LEU A 164 -8.85 -18.16 25.87
N ARG A 165 -10.02 -18.57 25.35
CA ARG A 165 -10.98 -19.38 26.13
C ARG A 165 -10.35 -20.68 26.66
N ARG A 166 -9.59 -21.41 25.83
CA ARG A 166 -8.89 -22.64 26.25
C ARG A 166 -7.79 -22.37 27.29
N MET A 167 -7.16 -21.20 27.23
CA MET A 167 -6.15 -20.82 28.22
C MET A 167 -6.81 -20.51 29.56
N ASP A 168 -7.93 -19.77 29.56
CA ASP A 168 -8.73 -19.45 30.76
C ASP A 168 -9.30 -20.73 31.39
N GLU A 169 -9.84 -21.66 30.59
CA GLU A 169 -10.31 -22.96 31.09
C GLU A 169 -9.19 -23.76 31.76
N ARG A 170 -7.97 -23.73 31.23
CA ARG A 170 -6.80 -24.42 31.81
C ARG A 170 -6.30 -23.76 33.09
N SER A 171 -6.28 -22.43 33.16
CA SER A 171 -5.86 -21.73 34.38
C SER A 171 -6.87 -21.99 35.50
N ILE A 172 -8.18 -21.92 35.21
CA ILE A 172 -9.25 -22.21 36.19
C ILE A 172 -9.20 -23.66 36.67
N ALA A 173 -9.03 -24.63 35.75
CA ALA A 173 -8.93 -26.04 36.13
C ALA A 173 -7.69 -26.33 36.99
N LEU A 174 -6.56 -25.66 36.70
CA LEU A 174 -5.35 -25.77 37.51
C LEU A 174 -5.57 -25.16 38.90
N GLU A 175 -6.17 -23.97 38.99
CA GLU A 175 -6.46 -23.28 40.25
C GLU A 175 -7.42 -24.10 41.14
N ASN A 176 -8.47 -24.68 40.55
CA ASN A 176 -9.40 -25.57 41.27
C ASN A 176 -8.78 -26.91 41.70
N SER A 177 -7.69 -27.34 41.05
CA SER A 177 -6.98 -28.57 41.44
C SER A 177 -6.04 -28.35 42.62
N LEU A 178 -5.72 -27.10 42.98
CA LEU A 178 -5.08 -26.82 44.24
C LEU A 178 -6.09 -27.03 45.37
N PRO A 179 -5.72 -27.76 46.42
CA PRO A 179 -6.62 -27.94 47.56
C PRO A 179 -6.94 -26.57 48.18
N SER A 180 -8.21 -26.17 48.13
CA SER A 180 -8.75 -25.08 48.95
C SER A 180 -8.55 -25.45 50.41
N ARG A 181 -7.43 -25.02 50.98
CA ARG A 181 -7.07 -25.28 52.37
C ARG A 181 -7.84 -24.30 53.26
N THR A 182 -9.09 -24.64 53.52
CA THR A 182 -9.85 -24.09 54.63
C THR A 182 -9.11 -24.46 55.93
N TYR A 183 -8.51 -23.43 56.55
CA TYR A 183 -7.83 -23.36 57.85
C TYR A 183 -6.46 -24.05 58.03
N GLN A 184 -5.45 -23.17 58.10
CA GLN A 184 -4.15 -23.21 58.81
C GLN A 184 -3.33 -24.51 58.73
N VAL A 185 -2.13 -24.44 58.12
CA VAL A 185 -0.82 -24.84 58.70
C VAL A 185 0.28 -24.78 57.62
N SER A 186 1.29 -23.93 57.87
CA SER A 186 2.64 -23.89 57.29
C SER A 186 2.84 -23.14 55.95
N GLU A 187 3.11 -21.83 56.06
CA GLU A 187 3.59 -20.92 55.00
C GLU A 187 4.83 -21.43 54.22
N ARG A 188 5.60 -22.38 54.78
CA ARG A 188 6.84 -22.86 54.15
C ARG A 188 6.63 -23.96 53.11
N LYS A 189 5.64 -24.85 53.28
CA LYS A 189 5.27 -25.84 52.25
C LYS A 189 4.34 -25.27 51.17
N GLU A 190 3.61 -24.21 51.52
CA GLU A 190 2.71 -23.49 50.62
C GLU A 190 3.47 -22.76 49.51
N ASN A 191 4.62 -22.13 49.84
CA ASN A 191 5.48 -21.48 48.85
C ASN A 191 6.13 -22.46 47.85
N GLU A 192 6.61 -23.63 48.30
CA GLU A 192 7.20 -24.64 47.40
C GLU A 192 6.16 -25.30 46.46
N THR A 193 4.90 -25.41 46.90
CA THR A 193 3.83 -26.03 46.10
C THR A 193 3.18 -25.03 45.14
N ASN A 194 3.14 -23.74 45.50
CA ASN A 194 2.54 -22.68 44.68
C ASN A 194 3.50 -22.04 43.68
N GLU A 195 4.82 -22.11 43.89
CA GLU A 195 5.82 -21.65 42.91
C GLU A 195 5.62 -22.20 41.49
N PRO A 196 5.48 -23.53 41.27
CA PRO A 196 5.29 -24.07 39.92
C PRO A 196 3.98 -23.62 39.28
N VAL A 197 2.91 -23.47 40.06
CA VAL A 197 1.60 -22.98 39.59
C VAL A 197 1.68 -21.51 39.19
N ASN A 198 2.26 -20.67 40.04
CA ASN A 198 2.46 -19.25 39.77
C ASN A 198 3.34 -19.02 38.54
N SER A 199 4.39 -19.84 38.36
CA SER A 199 5.24 -19.80 37.16
C SER A 199 4.48 -20.17 35.88
N PHE A 200 3.53 -21.12 35.96
CA PHE A 200 2.70 -21.53 34.84
C PHE A 200 1.68 -20.45 34.46
N LEU A 201 1.02 -19.86 35.45
CA LEU A 201 0.09 -18.75 35.27
C LEU A 201 0.78 -17.53 34.64
N ASP A 202 1.98 -17.17 35.12
CA ASP A 202 2.79 -16.09 34.52
C ASP A 202 3.16 -16.39 33.05
N LYS A 203 3.50 -17.66 32.74
CA LYS A 203 3.77 -18.09 31.37
C LYS A 203 2.52 -18.01 30.47
N GLN A 204 1.34 -18.40 30.96
CA GLN A 204 0.09 -18.26 30.23
C GLN A 204 -0.28 -16.78 29.99
N GLU A 205 -0.14 -15.92 31.00
CA GLU A 205 -0.43 -14.49 30.87
C GLU A 205 0.51 -13.83 29.84
N LYS A 206 1.81 -14.18 29.85
CA LYS A 206 2.76 -13.75 28.80
C LYS A 206 2.34 -14.21 27.40
N GLU A 207 1.85 -15.45 27.24
CA GLU A 207 1.32 -15.92 25.95
C GLU A 207 0.06 -15.14 25.53
N ARG A 208 -0.85 -14.86 26.46
CA ARG A 208 -2.08 -14.10 26.24
C ARG A 208 -1.78 -12.69 25.76
N GLN A 209 -0.84 -12.00 26.42
CA GLN A 209 -0.39 -10.67 26.02
C GLN A 209 0.22 -10.68 24.61
N ARG A 210 1.04 -11.68 24.27
CA ARG A 210 1.62 -11.83 22.92
C ARG A 210 0.52 -11.99 21.85
N LEU A 211 -0.50 -12.80 22.12
CA LEU A 211 -1.62 -13.01 21.19
C LEU A 211 -2.44 -11.72 20.98
N ILE A 212 -2.77 -11.02 22.07
CA ILE A 212 -3.49 -9.74 22.01
C ILE A 212 -2.66 -8.70 21.23
N GLN A 213 -1.35 -8.63 21.49
CA GLN A 213 -0.44 -7.73 20.79
C GLN A 213 -0.35 -8.02 19.29
N GLN A 214 -0.26 -9.30 18.88
CA GLN A 214 -0.25 -9.70 17.47
C GLN A 214 -1.55 -9.31 16.76
N ASN A 215 -2.68 -9.50 17.43
CA ASN A 215 -3.99 -9.14 16.90
C ASN A 215 -4.14 -7.62 16.76
N ARG A 216 -3.71 -6.85 17.77
CA ARG A 216 -3.67 -5.38 17.74
C ARG A 216 -2.81 -4.86 16.59
N ARG A 217 -1.65 -5.46 16.32
CA ARG A 217 -0.79 -5.11 15.19
C ARG A 217 -1.51 -5.28 13.85
N THR A 218 -2.30 -6.35 13.69
CA THR A 218 -3.08 -6.60 12.47
C THR A 218 -4.19 -5.56 12.29
N THR A 219 -4.92 -5.23 13.36
CA THR A 219 -5.93 -4.14 13.35
C THR A 219 -5.28 -2.82 12.97
N TYR A 220 -4.12 -2.52 13.55
CA TYR A 220 -3.40 -1.29 13.27
C TYR A 220 -2.99 -1.21 11.80
N ILE A 221 -2.48 -2.29 11.20
CA ILE A 221 -2.15 -2.32 9.76
C ILE A 221 -3.39 -2.03 8.89
N LEU A 222 -4.54 -2.64 9.20
CA LEU A 222 -5.81 -2.42 8.49
C LEU A 222 -6.30 -0.96 8.61
N VAL A 223 -6.33 -0.43 9.82
CA VAL A 223 -6.74 0.96 10.07
C VAL A 223 -5.77 1.92 9.40
N ALA A 224 -4.46 1.67 9.52
CA ALA A 224 -3.45 2.47 8.84
C ALA A 224 -3.63 2.44 7.32
N MET A 225 -3.95 1.29 6.70
CA MET A 225 -4.23 1.20 5.26
C MET A 225 -5.47 2.03 4.85
N VAL A 226 -6.56 1.97 5.62
CA VAL A 226 -7.79 2.76 5.36
C VAL A 226 -7.55 4.26 5.58
N VAL A 227 -6.81 4.62 6.63
CA VAL A 227 -6.43 6.00 6.92
C VAL A 227 -5.49 6.53 5.86
N TRP A 228 -4.52 5.72 5.40
CA TRP A 228 -3.62 6.15 4.33
C TRP A 228 -4.38 6.40 3.04
N PHE A 229 -5.30 5.49 2.68
CA PHE A 229 -6.22 5.65 1.54
C PHE A 229 -6.99 6.98 1.61
N GLY A 230 -7.56 7.30 2.77
CA GLY A 230 -8.29 8.56 2.96
C GLY A 230 -7.39 9.80 2.83
N LEU A 231 -6.16 9.72 3.36
CA LEU A 231 -5.28 10.88 3.46
C LEU A 231 -4.42 11.14 2.21
N THR A 232 -3.90 10.10 1.55
CA THR A 232 -3.02 10.25 0.37
C THR A 232 -3.76 10.32 -0.94
N TRP A 233 -4.84 9.55 -1.08
CA TRP A 233 -5.41 9.30 -2.39
C TRP A 233 -6.74 10.00 -2.63
N LEU A 234 -7.55 10.22 -1.59
CA LEU A 234 -8.78 10.99 -1.72
C LEU A 234 -8.50 12.41 -2.28
N PRO A 235 -7.53 13.18 -1.75
CA PRO A 235 -7.26 14.52 -2.26
C PRO A 235 -6.76 14.50 -3.71
N HIS A 236 -5.85 13.57 -4.03
CA HIS A 236 -5.30 13.46 -5.39
C HIS A 236 -6.37 13.10 -6.43
N ASN A 237 -7.22 12.10 -6.16
CA ASN A 237 -8.25 11.67 -7.10
C ASN A 237 -9.38 12.69 -7.22
N VAL A 238 -9.73 13.35 -6.12
CA VAL A 238 -10.68 14.47 -6.14
C VAL A 238 -10.12 15.62 -6.96
N VAL A 239 -8.84 15.97 -6.80
CA VAL A 239 -8.23 17.05 -7.59
C VAL A 239 -8.06 16.67 -9.06
N SER A 240 -7.62 15.45 -9.38
CA SER A 240 -7.55 14.97 -10.77
C SER A 240 -8.92 14.97 -11.45
N LEU A 241 -9.98 14.55 -10.74
CA LEU A 241 -11.36 14.63 -11.23
C LEU A 241 -11.80 16.08 -11.43
N ILE A 242 -11.52 16.98 -10.48
CA ILE A 242 -11.86 18.41 -10.61
C ILE A 242 -11.16 19.03 -11.81
N ILE A 243 -9.86 18.76 -12.02
CA ILE A 243 -9.09 19.28 -13.16
C ILE A 243 -9.60 18.73 -14.49
N GLU A 244 -9.99 17.45 -14.54
CA GLU A 244 -10.42 16.80 -15.78
C GLU A 244 -11.87 17.15 -16.18
N TYR A 245 -12.71 17.57 -15.21
CA TYR A 245 -14.12 17.93 -15.41
C TYR A 245 -14.43 19.43 -15.36
N ASP A 246 -13.55 20.29 -14.81
CA ASP A 246 -13.71 21.75 -14.85
C ASP A 246 -13.10 22.32 -16.15
N GLU A 247 -13.85 22.22 -17.25
CA GLU A 247 -13.47 22.83 -18.55
C GLU A 247 -13.41 24.37 -18.51
N THR A 248 -13.85 25.04 -17.44
CA THR A 248 -14.03 26.50 -17.38
C THR A 248 -13.16 27.24 -16.35
N GLN A 249 -12.21 26.59 -15.66
CA GLN A 249 -11.40 27.22 -14.59
C GLN A 249 -12.23 27.99 -13.54
N THR A 250 -13.48 27.56 -13.33
CA THR A 250 -14.46 28.25 -12.50
C THR A 250 -14.17 28.03 -11.02
N PHE A 251 -13.64 26.85 -10.66
CA PHE A 251 -13.34 26.50 -9.28
C PHE A 251 -12.14 27.29 -8.72
N PHE A 252 -11.09 27.48 -9.52
CA PHE A 252 -9.92 28.28 -9.13
C PHE A 252 -10.22 29.79 -9.04
N ARG A 253 -11.22 30.29 -9.76
CA ARG A 253 -11.68 31.69 -9.63
C ARG A 253 -12.58 31.95 -8.42
N LEU A 254 -13.29 30.93 -7.90
CA LEU A 254 -14.15 31.08 -6.72
C LEU A 254 -13.38 31.14 -5.39
N PHE A 255 -12.26 30.42 -5.29
CA PHE A 255 -11.32 30.55 -4.17
C PHE A 255 -10.30 31.66 -4.47
N GLY A 256 -10.75 32.91 -4.45
CA GLY A 256 -9.92 34.08 -4.70
C GLY A 256 -8.68 34.15 -3.81
N ARG A 257 -7.51 33.84 -4.36
CA ARG A 257 -6.21 34.40 -3.94
C ARG A 257 -5.16 34.24 -5.04
N GLU A 258 -4.80 35.36 -5.65
CA GLU A 258 -3.86 35.52 -6.77
C GLU A 258 -2.36 35.23 -6.45
N GLU A 259 -2.00 34.49 -5.40
CA GLU A 259 -0.56 34.39 -5.02
C GLU A 259 -0.04 33.00 -4.62
N LEU A 260 -0.79 31.91 -4.85
CA LEU A 260 -0.23 30.57 -4.69
C LEU A 260 -0.48 29.75 -5.95
N ASP A 261 0.58 29.57 -6.76
CA ASP A 261 0.70 28.63 -7.87
C ASP A 261 0.63 27.17 -7.38
N ILE A 262 -0.49 26.78 -6.76
CA ILE A 262 -0.75 25.40 -6.33
C ILE A 262 -0.89 24.49 -7.55
N SER A 263 -1.22 25.02 -8.73
CA SER A 263 -1.17 24.30 -10.01
C SER A 263 0.21 23.70 -10.29
N TYR A 264 1.30 24.32 -9.81
CA TYR A 264 2.64 23.81 -9.99
C TYR A 264 2.99 22.70 -9.00
N LEU A 265 2.57 22.82 -7.73
CA LEU A 265 2.67 21.74 -6.74
C LEU A 265 1.75 20.57 -7.12
N LEU A 266 0.57 20.86 -7.67
CA LEU A 266 -0.36 19.84 -8.16
C LEU A 266 0.18 19.16 -9.40
N ASN A 267 0.73 19.89 -10.39
CA ASN A 267 1.43 19.28 -11.52
C ASN A 267 2.68 18.50 -11.08
N LEU A 268 3.38 18.96 -10.03
CA LEU A 268 4.47 18.20 -9.44
C LEU A 268 3.95 16.86 -8.91
N PHE A 269 2.83 16.83 -8.18
CA PHE A 269 2.24 15.61 -7.60
C PHE A 269 1.49 14.73 -8.60
N THR A 270 0.89 15.27 -9.65
CA THR A 270 0.15 14.51 -10.68
C THR A 270 1.05 13.91 -11.75
N HIS A 271 2.29 14.40 -11.91
CA HIS A 271 3.32 13.84 -12.81
C HIS A 271 4.40 13.00 -12.08
N TRP A 272 4.14 12.50 -10.88
CA TRP A 272 4.99 11.50 -10.20
C TRP A 272 4.62 10.06 -10.54
#